data_AF-A0A4U0VUV2-F1
#
_entry.id   AF-A0A4U0VUV2-F1
#
_cell.length_a   1.000
_cell.length_b   1.000
_cell.length_c   1.000
_cell.angle_alpha   90.00
_cell.angle_beta   90.00
_cell.angle_gamma   90.00
#
_symmetry.space_group_name_H-M   'P 1'
#
loop_
_entity.id
_entity.type
_entity.pdbx_description
1 polymer ?
#
loop_
_entity_poly.entity_id
_entity_poly.type
_entity_poly.pdbx_seq_one_letter_code
_entity_poly.pdbx_strand_id
1 'polypeptide(L)'
;MDPSTGRPNQITEEFVKHCEANGRVRLCGNGRAGGERKPVFEMLVLGCGGGPVGSNLSSYLVKPAARKWSEGCTGLEGGSTLGAIVALAERDPDLFSEFSSVGEEDDDLQSRGRRRTRRINGGAAPQERVETVRQRQARAHRTGGIVWDSINCFLITHGHLDHIAGLVISSALCRPRVKPVYGVEHTIANIERAMDGGVWPVLGGREDLDGTGKGKGIAYEYRVFEAPSTRSRTLSPSLSFTAFPIAHGPNPSSGASAADPSSSSSRSATQKTTTTATKTTTARTGRGSLEQEVYCSTAAFVKDEETKREFLFFGDVEPVSGTDLNHRVWAAAAPKILDRTLDTIFLECSYPSAQPRELLFGHLSPPFLMEELDVLADEVRKRQAAAAAAATRIGAQEEPDEGSEMPPPLEGVTVVIMHIKDELYPTPRPRPPPSSKPQPVRLETETAAVAAADPSSSSSNSGPRRSPRLGSAQPSSLASGSLPTGKDEDEDAEEEEAEEEGEDDDDETVQERIERELNELERTRRTGVKFLLAQQGMRIEF
;
A
#
# COMPACT_ATOMS: atom_id res chain seq x y z
N MET A 1 -3.79 -13.75 -21.94
CA MET A 1 -3.48 -14.17 -23.32
C MET A 1 -4.65 -13.83 -24.23
N ASP A 2 -4.39 -13.52 -25.50
CA ASP A 2 -5.43 -13.47 -26.54
C ASP A 2 -5.81 -14.91 -26.92
N PRO A 3 -7.10 -15.31 -26.83
CA PRO A 3 -7.55 -16.68 -27.10
C PRO A 3 -7.37 -17.10 -28.57
N SER A 4 -6.99 -16.21 -29.49
CA SER A 4 -6.73 -16.54 -30.89
C SER A 4 -5.24 -16.75 -31.24
N THR A 5 -4.30 -16.31 -30.41
CA THR A 5 -2.87 -16.30 -30.76
C THR A 5 -1.92 -16.87 -29.72
N GLY A 6 -2.38 -17.19 -28.50
CA GLY A 6 -1.55 -17.79 -27.46
C GLY A 6 -0.33 -16.95 -27.04
N ARG A 7 -0.27 -15.67 -27.45
CA ARG A 7 0.79 -14.74 -27.06
C ARG A 7 0.37 -13.94 -25.81
N PRO A 8 1.33 -13.57 -24.94
CA PRO A 8 1.08 -12.57 -23.92
C PRO A 8 0.61 -11.27 -24.60
N ASN A 9 -0.37 -10.62 -23.98
CA ASN A 9 -1.11 -9.50 -24.54
C ASN A 9 -0.15 -8.33 -24.82
N GLN A 10 0.02 -7.93 -26.08
CA GLN A 10 0.83 -6.75 -26.48
C GLN A 10 0.30 -5.41 -25.92
N ILE A 11 -0.84 -5.41 -25.21
CA ILE A 11 -1.49 -4.23 -24.65
C ILE A 11 -0.77 -3.68 -23.40
N THR A 12 0.07 -4.46 -22.73
CA THR A 12 0.90 -3.97 -21.60
C THR A 12 2.20 -3.31 -22.06
N GLU A 13 2.78 -3.69 -23.19
CA GLU A 13 4.06 -3.13 -23.67
C GLU A 13 3.93 -1.74 -24.32
N GLU A 14 2.78 -1.37 -24.88
CA GLU A 14 2.62 -0.08 -25.59
C GLU A 14 2.21 1.11 -24.71
N PHE A 15 1.75 0.89 -23.47
CA PHE A 15 1.13 1.97 -22.67
C PHE A 15 2.05 2.62 -21.62
N VAL A 16 3.04 1.89 -21.09
CA VAL A 16 4.19 2.48 -20.42
C VAL A 16 5.17 2.87 -21.53
N LYS A 17 5.18 4.14 -21.95
CA LYS A 17 6.26 4.58 -22.84
C LYS A 17 7.55 4.54 -22.05
N HIS A 18 8.30 3.47 -22.30
CA HIS A 18 9.69 3.31 -21.92
C HIS A 18 9.89 3.30 -20.39
N CYS A 19 9.97 2.13 -19.78
CA CYS A 19 10.87 1.99 -18.64
C CYS A 19 12.27 2.34 -19.14
N GLU A 20 12.68 3.60 -18.95
CA GLU A 20 14.07 3.98 -19.19
C GLU A 20 14.97 3.13 -18.28
N ALA A 21 16.24 2.93 -18.67
CA ALA A 21 17.20 2.07 -17.98
C ALA A 21 17.42 2.36 -16.48
N ASN A 22 16.76 3.38 -15.92
CA ASN A 22 16.87 3.86 -14.55
C ASN A 22 15.55 3.77 -13.74
N GLY A 23 14.59 2.91 -14.13
CA GLY A 23 13.35 2.69 -13.36
C GLY A 23 12.36 3.86 -13.40
N ARG A 24 12.42 4.70 -14.45
CA ARG A 24 11.51 5.82 -14.69
C ARG A 24 10.36 5.38 -15.60
N VAL A 25 9.15 5.68 -15.17
CA VAL A 25 7.88 5.35 -15.84
C VAL A 25 7.15 6.65 -16.14
N ARG A 26 6.80 6.89 -17.40
CA ARG A 26 6.00 8.04 -17.81
C ARG A 26 4.59 7.60 -18.18
N LEU A 27 3.60 8.14 -17.48
CA LEU A 27 2.19 7.94 -17.80
C LEU A 27 1.82 8.82 -19.00
N CYS A 28 1.44 8.18 -20.11
CA CYS A 28 1.02 8.89 -21.31
C CYS A 28 -0.44 9.32 -21.18
N GLY A 29 -0.68 10.62 -20.98
CA GLY A 29 -2.03 11.19 -21.11
C GLY A 29 -2.43 11.33 -22.58
N ASN A 30 -3.62 10.86 -22.95
CA ASN A 30 -4.23 11.13 -24.25
C ASN A 30 -4.53 12.64 -24.37
N GLY A 31 -3.62 13.40 -24.99
CA GLY A 31 -3.83 14.81 -25.30
C GLY A 31 -4.94 14.97 -26.36
N ARG A 32 -5.70 16.07 -26.29
CA ARG A 32 -6.58 16.47 -27.41
C ARG A 32 -5.70 16.68 -28.65
N ALA A 33 -5.98 15.95 -29.72
CA ALA A 33 -5.31 15.99 -31.03
C ALA A 33 -3.93 15.29 -31.15
N GLY A 34 -3.75 14.12 -30.51
CA GLY A 34 -2.64 13.21 -30.86
C GLY A 34 -1.24 13.64 -30.41
N GLY A 35 -1.12 14.71 -29.60
CA GLY A 35 0.12 15.09 -28.93
C GLY A 35 0.23 14.46 -27.54
N GLU A 36 1.41 13.96 -27.18
CA GLU A 36 1.70 13.53 -25.80
C GLU A 36 1.52 14.68 -24.82
N ARG A 37 0.71 14.47 -23.79
CA ARG A 37 0.55 15.45 -22.71
C ARG A 37 1.79 15.42 -21.83
N LYS A 38 2.39 16.59 -21.55
CA LYS A 38 3.53 16.69 -20.63
C LYS A 38 3.10 16.33 -19.20
N PRO A 39 3.94 15.62 -18.43
CA PRO A 39 3.67 15.33 -17.03
C PRO A 39 3.64 16.62 -16.21
N VAL A 40 2.77 16.66 -15.20
CA VAL A 40 2.65 17.76 -14.23
C VAL A 40 3.37 17.43 -12.93
N PHE A 41 3.44 16.16 -12.55
CA PHE A 41 4.05 15.69 -11.33
C PHE A 41 5.15 14.69 -11.64
N GLU A 42 6.12 14.63 -10.72
CA GLU A 42 7.08 13.55 -10.63
C GLU A 42 7.07 13.01 -9.20
N MET A 43 6.88 11.70 -9.05
CA MET A 43 6.89 11.00 -7.77
C MET A 43 8.03 9.98 -7.74
N LEU A 44 8.79 9.97 -6.66
CA LEU A 44 9.76 8.93 -6.34
C LEU A 44 9.21 8.06 -5.20
N VAL A 45 9.08 6.76 -5.45
CA VAL A 45 8.56 5.79 -4.49
C VAL A 45 9.69 5.35 -3.56
N LEU A 46 9.70 5.84 -2.32
CA LEU A 46 10.66 5.39 -1.30
C LEU A 46 10.25 4.06 -0.68
N GLY A 47 8.94 3.85 -0.54
CA GLY A 47 8.35 2.59 -0.14
C GLY A 47 6.86 2.54 -0.50
N CYS A 48 6.40 1.36 -0.89
CA CYS A 48 5.02 1.14 -1.36
C CYS A 48 4.39 -0.13 -0.79
N GLY A 49 5.04 -0.82 0.13
CA GLY A 49 4.50 -1.97 0.83
C GLY A 49 3.65 -1.57 2.05
N GLY A 50 2.69 -2.42 2.37
CA GLY A 50 1.81 -2.32 3.55
C GLY A 50 2.38 -3.01 4.80
N GLY A 51 3.67 -3.31 4.79
CA GLY A 51 4.33 -4.10 5.81
C GLY A 51 4.07 -5.63 5.68
N PRO A 52 4.63 -6.42 6.60
CA PRO A 52 5.34 -6.01 7.82
C PRO A 52 6.83 -5.67 7.60
N VAL A 53 7.35 -5.76 6.36
CA VAL A 53 8.75 -5.46 6.05
C VAL A 53 9.03 -3.95 6.20
N GLY A 54 9.74 -3.58 7.25
CA GLY A 54 9.96 -2.18 7.63
C GLY A 54 10.82 -1.32 6.69
N SER A 55 11.49 -1.92 5.70
CA SER A 55 12.34 -1.20 4.73
C SER A 55 11.59 -0.69 3.50
N ASN A 56 10.33 -1.10 3.30
CA ASN A 56 9.51 -0.75 2.13
C ASN A 56 8.09 -0.30 2.54
N LEU A 57 7.95 0.38 3.68
CA LEU A 57 6.65 0.90 4.12
C LEU A 57 6.28 2.18 3.35
N SER A 58 4.98 2.44 3.24
CA SER A 58 4.38 3.58 2.53
C SER A 58 5.13 4.90 2.76
N SER A 59 5.82 5.39 1.73
CA SER A 59 6.54 6.67 1.74
C SER A 59 6.93 7.11 0.33
N TYR A 60 6.63 8.37 -0.01
CA TYR A 60 6.80 8.90 -1.36
C TYR A 60 7.35 10.32 -1.31
N LEU A 61 8.17 10.68 -2.29
CA LEU A 61 8.56 12.07 -2.53
C LEU A 61 7.89 12.56 -3.80
N VAL A 62 7.29 13.74 -3.77
CA VAL A 62 6.61 14.33 -4.93
C VAL A 62 7.02 15.79 -5.13
N LYS A 63 7.11 16.19 -6.39
CA LYS A 63 7.26 17.58 -6.82
C LYS A 63 6.47 17.84 -8.11
N PRO A 64 6.19 19.10 -8.46
CA PRO A 64 5.84 19.43 -9.84
C PRO A 64 6.98 18.99 -10.79
N ALA A 65 6.63 18.40 -11.93
CA ALA A 65 7.57 17.92 -12.94
C ALA A 65 8.46 19.05 -13.48
N ALA A 66 7.93 20.28 -13.58
CA ALA A 66 8.67 21.45 -14.03
C ALA A 66 9.75 21.94 -13.04
N ARG A 67 9.73 21.47 -11.79
CA ARG A 67 10.69 21.86 -10.73
C ARG A 67 11.84 20.85 -10.64
N LYS A 68 13.00 21.30 -10.17
CA LYS A 68 14.14 20.41 -9.89
C LYS A 68 14.00 19.77 -8.50
N TRP A 69 14.49 18.54 -8.34
CA TRP A 69 14.56 17.88 -7.04
C TRP A 69 15.40 18.67 -6.01
N SER A 70 16.45 19.34 -6.47
CA SER A 70 17.28 20.24 -5.64
C SER A 70 16.55 21.50 -5.13
N GLU A 71 15.38 21.85 -5.68
CA GLU A 71 14.52 22.94 -5.15
C GLU A 71 13.64 22.45 -3.98
N GLY A 72 13.67 21.15 -3.71
CA GLY A 72 12.95 20.47 -2.66
C GLY A 72 11.67 19.78 -3.13
N CYS A 73 11.15 18.92 -2.26
CA CYS A 73 10.00 18.06 -2.54
C CYS A 73 9.07 17.95 -1.32
N THR A 74 7.90 17.37 -1.53
CA THR A 74 6.95 17.04 -0.47
C THR A 74 6.99 15.55 -0.18
N GLY A 75 7.04 15.17 1.09
CA GLY A 75 6.82 13.80 1.52
C GLY A 75 5.33 13.50 1.61
N LEU A 76 4.89 12.39 1.00
CA LEU A 76 3.59 11.78 1.29
C LEU A 76 3.86 10.52 2.08
N GLU A 77 3.20 10.38 3.23
CA GLU A 77 3.51 9.35 4.23
C GLU A 77 4.95 9.43 4.78
N GLY A 78 5.22 8.62 5.80
CA GLY A 78 6.46 8.62 6.55
C GLY A 78 6.89 7.23 7.02
N GLY A 79 6.46 6.17 6.33
CA GLY A 79 6.73 4.78 6.70
C GLY A 79 8.21 4.42 6.64
N SER A 80 8.79 4.41 5.45
CA SER A 80 10.24 4.18 5.25
C SER A 80 10.89 5.39 4.60
N THR A 81 11.49 6.26 5.41
CA THR A 81 12.08 7.53 4.95
C THR A 81 13.60 7.45 4.82
N LEU A 82 14.40 8.03 5.74
CA LEU A 82 15.87 8.09 5.64
C LEU A 82 16.51 6.72 5.46
N GLY A 83 16.00 5.70 6.14
CA GLY A 83 16.48 4.32 6.00
C GLY A 83 16.31 3.77 4.58
N ALA A 84 15.13 3.97 3.97
CA ALA A 84 14.89 3.57 2.58
C ALA A 84 15.71 4.40 1.60
N ILE A 85 15.84 5.71 1.82
CA ILE A 85 16.67 6.58 0.97
C ILE A 85 18.11 6.08 0.94
N VAL A 86 18.70 5.78 2.11
CA VAL A 86 20.08 5.27 2.18
C VAL A 86 20.19 3.91 1.49
N ALA A 87 19.28 2.97 1.77
CA ALA A 87 19.29 1.65 1.14
C ALA A 87 19.14 1.73 -0.39
N LEU A 88 18.27 2.60 -0.89
CA LEU A 88 18.08 2.86 -2.31
C LEU A 88 19.32 3.51 -2.93
N ALA A 89 19.97 4.46 -2.25
CA ALA A 89 21.19 5.10 -2.73
C ALA A 89 22.39 4.14 -2.74
N GLU A 90 22.40 3.13 -1.87
CA GLU A 90 23.35 2.02 -1.97
C GLU A 90 23.05 1.17 -3.20
N ARG A 91 21.78 0.73 -3.39
CA ARG A 91 21.35 -0.14 -4.49
C ARG A 91 21.55 0.50 -5.87
N ASP A 92 21.13 1.75 -6.00
CA ASP A 92 21.22 2.56 -7.21
C ASP A 92 21.90 3.91 -6.90
N PRO A 93 23.21 4.01 -7.19
CA PRO A 93 24.01 5.22 -7.00
C PRO A 93 23.47 6.48 -7.69
N ASP A 94 22.73 6.35 -8.79
CA ASP A 94 22.35 7.48 -9.64
C ASP A 94 20.88 7.91 -9.43
N LEU A 95 20.09 7.11 -8.71
CA LEU A 95 18.68 7.37 -8.40
C LEU A 95 18.42 8.75 -7.82
N PHE A 96 19.35 9.31 -7.04
CA PHE A 96 19.21 10.60 -6.37
C PHE A 96 20.13 11.70 -6.91
N SER A 97 20.76 11.48 -8.08
CA SER A 97 21.71 12.43 -8.68
C SER A 97 21.14 13.84 -8.89
N GLU A 98 19.83 13.96 -9.12
CA GLU A 98 19.12 15.24 -9.34
C GLU A 98 18.83 16.05 -8.07
N PHE A 99 19.02 15.46 -6.88
CA PHE A 99 18.84 16.16 -5.60
C PHE A 99 20.01 17.08 -5.28
N SER A 100 21.18 16.83 -5.86
CA SER A 100 22.36 17.67 -5.67
C SER A 100 22.29 18.87 -6.61
N SER A 101 22.20 20.09 -6.06
CA SER A 101 22.51 21.30 -6.81
C SER A 101 24.00 21.24 -7.17
N VAL A 102 24.33 21.06 -8.45
CA VAL A 102 25.68 21.03 -9.04
C VAL A 102 26.67 21.87 -8.21
N GLY A 103 27.59 21.20 -7.50
CA GLY A 103 28.49 21.85 -6.53
C GLY A 103 29.31 20.94 -5.61
N GLU A 104 29.31 19.62 -5.78
CA GLU A 104 30.35 18.74 -5.19
C GLU A 104 31.46 18.46 -6.23
N GLU A 105 31.90 19.50 -6.92
CA GLU A 105 33.23 19.51 -7.54
C GLU A 105 34.26 19.95 -6.48
N ASP A 106 34.49 19.16 -5.43
CA ASP A 106 35.64 19.45 -4.55
C ASP A 106 36.32 18.25 -3.86
N ASP A 107 35.95 17.00 -4.18
CA ASP A 107 36.76 15.84 -3.75
C ASP A 107 37.24 14.94 -4.90
N ASP A 108 36.63 15.03 -6.09
CA ASP A 108 37.02 14.22 -7.24
C ASP A 108 37.95 14.96 -8.25
N LEU A 109 38.15 16.27 -8.06
CA LEU A 109 39.10 17.06 -8.86
C LEU A 109 40.56 16.83 -8.46
N GLN A 110 40.84 16.30 -7.27
CA GLN A 110 42.19 15.81 -6.94
C GLN A 110 42.50 14.45 -7.60
N SER A 111 41.48 13.65 -7.93
CA SER A 111 41.65 12.37 -8.64
C SER A 111 41.79 12.57 -10.16
N ARG A 112 41.09 13.58 -10.73
CA ARG A 112 41.09 13.87 -12.17
C ARG A 112 42.11 14.95 -12.60
N GLY A 113 42.50 15.87 -11.73
CA GLY A 113 43.50 16.92 -12.03
C GLY A 113 44.93 16.42 -12.22
N ARG A 114 45.23 15.19 -11.78
CA ARG A 114 46.56 14.57 -11.93
C ARG A 114 46.75 13.82 -13.26
N ARG A 115 45.73 13.80 -14.14
CA ARG A 115 45.77 13.10 -15.44
C ARG A 115 46.31 13.92 -16.61
N ARG A 116 46.59 15.23 -16.47
CA ARG A 116 46.97 16.07 -17.62
C ARG A 116 48.44 16.45 -17.77
N THR A 117 49.34 16.01 -16.88
CA THR A 117 50.79 16.21 -17.03
C THR A 117 51.62 15.01 -16.61
N ARG A 118 51.28 13.81 -17.10
CA ARG A 118 52.28 12.73 -17.16
C ARG A 118 51.92 11.68 -18.21
N ARG A 119 52.31 11.95 -19.45
CA ARG A 119 52.42 10.91 -20.48
C ARG A 119 53.75 11.06 -21.21
N ILE A 120 54.84 10.67 -20.54
CA ILE A 120 55.97 9.99 -21.18
C ILE A 120 56.50 8.95 -20.17
N ASN A 121 56.63 7.72 -20.67
CA ASN A 121 57.18 6.49 -20.07
C ASN A 121 56.26 5.58 -19.25
N GLY A 122 56.01 4.40 -19.84
CA GLY A 122 55.90 3.13 -19.12
C GLY A 122 54.47 2.63 -18.93
N GLY A 123 54.21 1.42 -19.42
CA GLY A 123 52.87 0.83 -19.47
C GLY A 123 52.29 0.47 -18.10
N ALA A 124 51.02 0.81 -17.93
CA ALA A 124 50.07 0.11 -17.10
C ALA A 124 48.67 0.48 -17.61
N ALA A 125 47.82 -0.51 -17.87
CA ALA A 125 46.41 -0.29 -18.19
C ALA A 125 45.74 0.48 -17.03
N PRO A 126 44.70 1.29 -17.29
CA PRO A 126 43.97 1.93 -16.20
C PRO A 126 43.27 0.83 -15.39
N GLN A 127 43.78 0.54 -14.18
CA GLN A 127 43.04 -0.24 -13.20
C GLN A 127 41.83 0.59 -12.78
N GLU A 128 40.62 0.12 -13.11
CA GLU A 128 39.39 0.60 -12.48
C GLU A 128 39.54 0.43 -10.97
N ARG A 129 39.48 1.54 -10.25
CA ARG A 129 39.59 1.53 -8.80
C ARG A 129 38.24 1.08 -8.26
N VAL A 130 38.11 -0.21 -7.95
CA VAL A 130 36.91 -0.78 -7.32
C VAL A 130 36.64 -0.04 -6.02
N GLU A 131 35.46 0.57 -5.91
CA GLU A 131 35.02 1.25 -4.69
C GLU A 131 34.87 0.23 -3.56
N THR A 132 35.38 0.56 -2.37
CA THR A 132 35.21 -0.31 -1.20
C THR A 132 33.78 -0.24 -0.66
N VAL A 133 33.29 -1.31 -0.04
CA VAL A 133 31.96 -1.34 0.62
C VAL A 133 31.77 -0.15 1.56
N ARG A 134 32.80 0.20 2.33
CA ARG A 134 32.77 1.35 3.25
C ARG A 134 32.62 2.69 2.53
N GLN A 135 33.23 2.86 1.36
CA GLN A 135 33.10 4.08 0.56
C GLN A 135 31.67 4.20 -0.01
N ARG A 136 31.12 3.09 -0.54
CA ARG A 136 29.74 3.02 -1.04
C ARG A 136 28.73 3.38 0.05
N GLN A 137 28.85 2.80 1.24
CA GLN A 137 28.01 3.12 2.39
C GLN A 137 28.12 4.60 2.78
N ALA A 138 29.36 5.12 2.88
CA ALA A 138 29.57 6.53 3.21
C ALA A 138 28.96 7.49 2.18
N ARG A 139 29.03 7.15 0.88
CA ARG A 139 28.37 7.91 -0.20
C ARG A 139 26.85 7.88 -0.05
N ALA A 140 26.25 6.70 0.12
CA ALA A 140 24.81 6.55 0.28
C ALA A 140 24.28 7.29 1.52
N HIS A 141 25.01 7.28 2.64
CA HIS A 141 24.67 8.06 3.83
C HIS A 141 24.68 9.58 3.56
N ARG A 142 25.65 10.08 2.79
CA ARG A 142 25.68 11.50 2.38
C ARG A 142 24.50 11.84 1.49
N THR A 143 24.22 11.01 0.49
CA THR A 143 23.04 11.13 -0.37
C THR A 143 21.75 11.15 0.46
N GLY A 144 21.63 10.26 1.44
CA GLY A 144 20.50 10.23 2.38
C GLY A 144 20.30 11.54 3.12
N GLY A 145 21.38 12.15 3.60
CA GLY A 145 21.34 13.48 4.21
C GLY A 145 20.87 14.59 3.26
N ILE A 146 21.37 14.62 2.02
CA ILE A 146 20.99 15.60 0.99
C ILE A 146 19.51 15.50 0.63
N VAL A 147 19.03 14.28 0.37
CA VAL A 147 17.63 14.02 0.03
C VAL A 147 16.73 14.39 1.19
N TRP A 148 17.09 13.98 2.42
CA TRP A 148 16.32 14.32 3.62
C TRP A 148 16.20 15.84 3.83
N ASP A 149 17.27 16.60 3.61
CA ASP A 149 17.24 18.06 3.73
C ASP A 149 16.30 18.71 2.71
N SER A 150 16.21 18.11 1.52
CA SER A 150 15.34 18.54 0.41
C SER A 150 13.84 18.27 0.66
N ILE A 151 13.46 17.47 1.66
CA ILE A 151 12.06 17.24 2.02
C ILE A 151 11.52 18.44 2.78
N ASN A 152 10.56 19.15 2.19
CA ASN A 152 10.07 20.42 2.72
C ASN A 152 8.96 20.28 3.75
N CYS A 153 8.14 19.25 3.65
CA CYS A 153 7.00 18.97 4.54
C CYS A 153 6.53 17.54 4.32
N PHE A 154 5.66 17.06 5.21
CA PHE A 154 4.98 15.77 5.08
C PHE A 154 3.46 15.95 5.13
N LEU A 155 2.74 15.22 4.29
CA LEU A 155 1.30 15.00 4.43
C LEU A 155 1.09 13.53 4.85
N ILE A 156 0.51 13.32 6.04
CA ILE A 156 0.29 12.00 6.63
C ILE A 156 -1.20 11.71 6.66
N THR A 157 -1.61 10.58 6.09
CA THR A 157 -3.04 10.24 6.01
C THR A 157 -3.61 9.75 7.33
N HIS A 158 -2.86 8.92 8.07
CA HIS A 158 -3.24 8.42 9.37
C HIS A 158 -2.02 8.01 10.23
N GLY A 159 -2.25 7.81 11.52
CA GLY A 159 -1.17 7.62 12.51
C GLY A 159 -0.80 6.17 12.80
N HIS A 160 -1.02 5.22 11.87
CA HIS A 160 -0.50 3.86 12.06
C HIS A 160 1.02 3.83 11.87
N LEU A 161 1.67 2.87 12.54
CA LEU A 161 3.12 2.88 12.68
C LEU A 161 3.83 2.69 11.34
N ASP A 162 3.30 1.87 10.45
CA ASP A 162 3.79 1.67 9.08
C ASP A 162 3.69 2.94 8.21
N HIS A 163 2.90 3.93 8.61
CA HIS A 163 2.81 5.23 7.94
C HIS A 163 3.72 6.31 8.54
N ILE A 164 4.25 6.09 9.75
CA ILE A 164 5.00 7.12 10.49
C ILE A 164 6.34 6.66 11.07
N ALA A 165 6.69 5.37 11.00
CA ALA A 165 7.88 4.81 11.66
C ALA A 165 9.16 5.53 11.22
N GLY A 166 9.36 5.68 9.92
CA GLY A 166 10.50 6.37 9.34
C GLY A 166 10.51 7.85 9.68
N LEU A 167 9.35 8.52 9.69
CA LEU A 167 9.21 9.90 10.16
C LEU A 167 9.70 10.02 11.61
N VAL A 168 9.19 9.18 12.51
CA VAL A 168 9.60 9.18 13.93
C VAL A 168 11.09 8.90 14.06
N ILE A 169 11.62 7.85 13.44
CA ILE A 169 13.05 7.47 13.58
C ILE A 169 13.97 8.54 12.98
N SER A 170 13.63 9.08 11.81
CA SER A 170 14.47 10.05 11.08
C SER A 170 14.47 11.43 11.71
N SER A 171 13.51 11.72 12.61
CA SER A 171 13.47 12.98 13.36
C SER A 171 14.75 13.24 14.17
N ALA A 172 15.46 12.19 14.59
CA ALA A 172 16.72 12.30 15.33
C ALA A 172 17.84 13.00 14.54
N LEU A 173 17.73 13.11 13.21
CA LEU A 173 18.75 13.81 12.42
C LEU A 173 18.78 15.33 12.75
N CYS A 174 17.66 15.93 13.17
CA CYS A 174 17.58 17.30 13.74
C CYS A 174 18.41 18.37 12.99
N ARG A 175 18.48 18.30 11.66
CA ARG A 175 19.18 19.26 10.79
C ARG A 175 18.24 20.40 10.37
N PRO A 176 18.77 21.59 10.03
CA PRO A 176 18.39 22.88 10.64
C PRO A 176 16.99 23.40 10.32
N ARG A 177 16.26 22.78 9.39
CA ARG A 177 14.94 23.23 8.96
C ARG A 177 13.86 22.35 9.56
N VAL A 178 13.08 22.92 10.48
CA VAL A 178 11.85 22.31 11.00
C VAL A 178 10.91 22.02 9.83
N LYS A 179 10.45 20.76 9.72
CA LYS A 179 9.59 20.30 8.62
C LYS A 179 8.14 20.31 9.09
N PRO A 180 7.22 21.03 8.40
CA PRO A 180 5.81 20.92 8.68
C PRO A 180 5.29 19.50 8.45
N VAL A 181 4.48 18.99 9.37
CA VAL A 181 3.78 17.70 9.25
C VAL A 181 2.28 17.96 9.29
N TYR A 182 1.61 17.73 8.17
CA TYR A 182 0.18 17.91 8.01
C TYR A 182 -0.55 16.61 8.30
N GLY A 183 -1.62 16.69 9.10
CA GLY A 183 -2.52 15.58 9.39
C GLY A 183 -3.82 16.08 10.00
N VAL A 184 -4.85 15.25 10.03
CA VAL A 184 -6.05 15.52 10.85
C VAL A 184 -5.72 15.39 12.34
N GLU A 185 -6.56 15.92 13.21
CA GLU A 185 -6.31 15.98 14.67
C GLU A 185 -5.91 14.62 15.25
N HIS A 186 -6.66 13.56 14.93
CA HIS A 186 -6.37 12.21 15.39
C HIS A 186 -5.00 11.69 14.89
N THR A 187 -4.63 11.97 13.64
CA THR A 187 -3.32 11.60 13.07
C THR A 187 -2.18 12.30 13.81
N ILE A 188 -2.29 13.62 14.01
CA ILE A 188 -1.28 14.39 14.74
C ILE A 188 -1.19 13.93 16.20
N ALA A 189 -2.32 13.64 16.86
CA ALA A 189 -2.33 13.12 18.23
C ALA A 189 -1.59 11.77 18.36
N ASN A 190 -1.70 10.89 17.37
CA ASN A 190 -0.96 9.62 17.36
C ASN A 190 0.54 9.83 17.14
N ILE A 191 0.92 10.77 16.26
CA ILE A 191 2.32 11.16 16.06
C ILE A 191 2.91 11.78 17.33
N GLU A 192 2.16 12.65 18.01
CA GLU A 192 2.53 13.22 19.30
C GLU A 192 2.73 12.13 20.36
N ARG A 193 1.82 11.15 20.41
CA ARG A 193 1.93 10.02 21.33
C ARG A 193 3.15 9.14 21.06
N ALA A 194 3.55 8.99 19.80
CA ALA A 194 4.78 8.27 19.45
C ALA A 194 6.05 9.05 19.88
N MET A 195 5.96 10.36 20.04
CA MET A 195 7.07 11.28 20.37
C MET A 195 6.80 12.11 21.63
N ASP A 196 6.19 11.52 22.66
CA ASP A 196 5.80 12.23 23.90
C ASP A 196 6.90 12.26 24.97
N GLY A 197 8.11 11.79 24.63
CA GLY A 197 9.23 11.62 25.57
C GLY A 197 9.28 10.23 26.21
N GLY A 198 8.30 9.36 25.95
CA GLY A 198 8.32 7.94 26.32
C GLY A 198 9.11 7.10 25.33
N VAL A 199 8.45 6.66 24.24
CA VAL A 199 9.05 5.79 23.21
C VAL A 199 10.13 6.54 22.42
N TRP A 200 9.89 7.81 22.11
CA TRP A 200 10.79 8.68 21.36
C TRP A 200 10.83 10.08 21.98
N PRO A 201 11.96 10.83 21.88
CA PRO A 201 12.04 12.19 22.41
C PRO A 201 11.01 13.14 21.81
N VAL A 202 10.64 14.19 22.55
CA VAL A 202 9.75 15.26 22.08
C VAL A 202 10.48 16.13 21.05
N LEU A 203 10.34 15.77 19.77
CA LEU A 203 11.02 16.44 18.65
C LEU A 203 10.07 17.19 17.72
N GLY A 204 8.76 16.97 17.85
CA GLY A 204 7.74 17.74 17.16
C GLY A 204 6.88 18.53 18.14
N GLY A 205 6.23 19.58 17.65
CA GLY A 205 5.31 20.37 18.46
C GLY A 205 4.36 21.20 17.62
N ARG A 206 3.23 21.57 18.22
CA ARG A 206 2.24 22.47 17.64
C ARG A 206 2.73 23.92 17.77
N GLU A 207 2.33 24.78 16.84
CA GLU A 207 2.55 26.21 17.03
C GLU A 207 1.69 26.72 18.21
N ASP A 208 2.32 27.39 19.17
CA ASP A 208 1.60 28.02 20.28
C ASP A 208 0.61 29.06 19.72
N LEU A 209 -0.64 29.02 20.19
CA LEU A 209 -1.72 29.93 19.77
C LEU A 209 -1.39 31.42 20.03
N ASP A 210 -0.40 31.70 20.88
CA ASP A 210 0.05 33.04 21.22
C ASP A 210 1.16 33.58 20.30
N GLY A 211 1.62 32.79 19.33
CA GLY A 211 2.64 33.19 18.35
C GLY A 211 4.03 33.42 18.94
N THR A 212 4.29 32.99 20.19
CA THR A 212 5.56 33.23 20.89
C THR A 212 6.71 32.35 20.41
N GLY A 213 6.43 31.33 19.58
CA GLY A 213 7.42 30.38 19.08
C GLY A 213 7.94 29.41 20.15
N LYS A 214 7.46 29.51 21.39
CA LYS A 214 7.51 28.40 22.35
C LYS A 214 6.66 27.26 21.76
N GLY A 215 6.98 26.01 22.05
CA GLY A 215 6.24 24.85 21.50
C GLY A 215 6.57 24.39 20.07
N LYS A 216 7.29 25.17 19.24
CA LYS A 216 7.75 24.65 17.92
C LYS A 216 8.77 23.52 18.12
N GLY A 217 8.44 22.33 17.63
CA GLY A 217 9.35 21.19 17.68
C GLY A 217 10.64 21.44 16.90
N ILE A 218 11.72 20.78 17.31
CA ILE A 218 13.04 20.96 16.67
C ILE A 218 13.18 20.20 15.35
N ALA A 219 12.43 19.11 15.18
CA ALA A 219 12.34 18.36 13.93
C ALA A 219 11.06 18.72 13.16
N TYR A 220 9.92 18.79 13.86
CA TYR A 220 8.60 18.93 13.22
C TYR A 220 7.74 20.05 13.79
N GLU A 221 7.02 20.73 12.89
CA GLU A 221 5.92 21.64 13.22
C GLU A 221 4.60 20.97 12.80
N TYR A 222 3.78 20.59 13.77
CA TYR A 222 2.51 19.92 13.48
C TYR A 222 1.46 20.92 12.97
N ARG A 223 0.86 20.62 11.82
CA ARG A 223 -0.14 21.46 11.15
C ARG A 223 -1.43 20.69 10.96
N VAL A 224 -2.36 20.87 11.90
CA VAL A 224 -3.66 20.20 11.88
C VAL A 224 -4.55 20.78 10.78
N PHE A 225 -5.26 19.91 10.06
CA PHE A 225 -6.35 20.28 9.15
C PHE A 225 -7.64 19.51 9.40
N GLU A 226 -8.75 20.08 8.95
CA GLU A 226 -10.06 19.43 8.98
C GLU A 226 -10.31 18.66 7.68
N ALA A 227 -10.94 17.49 7.81
CA ALA A 227 -11.42 16.71 6.68
C ALA A 227 -12.92 16.40 6.92
N PRO A 228 -13.81 16.66 5.96
CA PRO A 228 -13.52 17.15 4.61
C PRO A 228 -13.16 18.64 4.60
N SER A 229 -12.11 18.99 3.87
CA SER A 229 -11.67 20.38 3.77
C SER A 229 -12.50 21.12 2.72
N THR A 230 -13.18 22.19 3.11
CA THR A 230 -13.94 23.05 2.19
C THR A 230 -13.07 24.03 1.40
N ARG A 231 -11.83 24.26 1.86
CA ARG A 231 -10.86 25.18 1.26
C ARG A 231 -9.51 24.47 1.05
N SER A 232 -8.91 24.69 -0.12
CA SER A 232 -7.54 24.23 -0.38
C SER A 232 -6.54 24.87 0.58
N ARG A 233 -5.58 24.08 1.06
CA ARG A 233 -4.49 24.52 1.94
C ARG A 233 -3.16 24.42 1.22
N THR A 234 -2.28 25.39 1.42
CA THR A 234 -0.91 25.33 0.89
C THR A 234 -0.14 24.19 1.55
N LEU A 235 0.44 23.31 0.72
CA LEU A 235 1.31 22.21 1.15
C LEU A 235 2.79 22.63 1.04
N SER A 236 3.16 23.20 -0.11
CA SER A 236 4.46 23.76 -0.45
C SER A 236 4.27 24.99 -1.36
N PRO A 237 5.32 25.74 -1.75
CA PRO A 237 5.15 26.95 -2.57
C PRO A 237 4.38 26.75 -3.89
N SER A 238 4.44 25.54 -4.47
CA SER A 238 3.80 25.18 -5.74
C SER A 238 2.66 24.18 -5.59
N LEU A 239 2.50 23.55 -4.42
CA LEU A 239 1.46 22.54 -4.19
C LEU A 239 0.47 22.99 -3.13
N SER A 240 -0.81 22.70 -3.37
CA SER A 240 -1.87 22.79 -2.37
C SER A 240 -2.64 21.48 -2.28
N PHE A 241 -3.52 21.35 -1.30
CA PHE A 241 -4.35 20.15 -1.16
C PHE A 241 -5.73 20.44 -0.58
N THR A 242 -6.68 19.57 -0.95
CA THR A 242 -7.91 19.34 -0.20
C THR A 242 -7.95 17.90 0.26
N ALA A 243 -8.62 17.62 1.39
CA ALA A 243 -8.63 16.32 2.03
C ALA A 243 -10.04 15.89 2.43
N PHE A 244 -10.26 14.58 2.43
CA PHE A 244 -11.52 13.93 2.77
C PHE A 244 -11.25 12.77 3.74
N PRO A 245 -12.10 12.56 4.75
CA PRO A 245 -12.01 11.39 5.60
C PRO A 245 -12.46 10.16 4.81
N ILE A 246 -11.75 9.06 5.01
CA ILE A 246 -12.06 7.74 4.44
C ILE A 246 -12.08 6.71 5.57
N ALA A 247 -12.82 5.63 5.37
CA ALA A 247 -12.96 4.57 6.37
C ALA A 247 -11.75 3.61 6.28
N HIS A 248 -11.20 3.19 7.42
CA HIS A 248 -10.05 2.29 7.51
C HIS A 248 -10.23 1.29 8.67
N GLY A 249 -11.36 0.58 8.65
CA GLY A 249 -11.67 -0.51 9.56
C GLY A 249 -12.14 -0.07 10.94
N PRO A 250 -12.36 -1.02 11.85
CA PRO A 250 -12.80 -0.72 13.20
C PRO A 250 -11.70 0.00 13.99
N ASN A 251 -12.10 0.92 14.87
CA ASN A 251 -11.15 1.60 15.75
C ASN A 251 -10.43 0.59 16.65
N PRO A 252 -9.09 0.44 16.56
CA PRO A 252 -8.36 -0.58 17.31
C PRO A 252 -8.44 -0.35 18.83
N SER A 253 -8.75 0.88 19.26
CA SER A 253 -8.90 1.23 20.67
C SER A 253 -10.30 0.95 21.25
N SER A 254 -11.30 0.62 20.41
CA SER A 254 -12.68 0.44 20.85
C SER A 254 -12.98 -0.94 21.47
N GLY A 255 -11.99 -1.83 21.57
CA GLY A 255 -12.15 -3.10 22.27
C GLY A 255 -13.21 -4.01 21.66
N ALA A 256 -13.49 -3.87 20.36
CA ALA A 256 -14.29 -4.84 19.63
C ALA A 256 -13.50 -6.16 19.56
N SER A 257 -13.70 -7.00 20.57
CA SER A 257 -13.51 -8.44 20.47
C SER A 257 -14.02 -8.88 19.11
N ALA A 258 -13.23 -9.68 18.39
CA ALA A 258 -13.75 -10.55 17.35
C ALA A 258 -15.05 -11.18 17.89
N ALA A 259 -16.19 -10.73 17.38
CA ALA A 259 -17.47 -11.18 17.87
C ALA A 259 -17.67 -12.60 17.34
N ASP A 260 -17.65 -13.56 18.27
CA ASP A 260 -18.15 -14.91 18.05
C ASP A 260 -19.56 -14.82 17.45
N PRO A 261 -19.81 -15.37 16.23
CA PRO A 261 -21.07 -15.17 15.50
C PRO A 261 -22.26 -15.95 16.08
N SER A 262 -22.15 -16.51 17.28
CA SER A 262 -23.11 -17.49 17.81
C SER A 262 -24.14 -16.98 18.83
N SER A 263 -24.27 -15.68 19.12
CA SER A 263 -25.28 -15.22 20.10
C SER A 263 -26.20 -14.10 19.62
N SER A 264 -27.18 -14.49 18.78
CA SER A 264 -28.44 -13.76 18.71
C SER A 264 -29.29 -14.10 19.93
N SER A 265 -29.49 -13.14 20.84
CA SER A 265 -30.58 -13.22 21.82
C SER A 265 -30.92 -11.84 22.36
N SER A 266 -32.09 -11.38 21.95
CA SER A 266 -32.94 -10.35 22.52
C SER A 266 -32.66 -10.00 23.99
N ARG A 267 -32.59 -8.70 24.32
CA ARG A 267 -33.18 -8.24 25.58
C ARG A 267 -33.59 -6.77 25.58
N SER A 268 -34.87 -6.65 25.93
CA SER A 268 -35.69 -5.46 26.08
C SER A 268 -35.23 -4.59 27.25
N ALA A 269 -35.50 -3.28 27.13
CA ALA A 269 -35.38 -2.28 28.17
C ALA A 269 -36.22 -2.62 29.41
N THR A 270 -35.80 -2.16 30.61
CA THR A 270 -36.61 -1.41 31.61
C THR A 270 -35.90 -1.27 32.99
N GLN A 271 -36.00 -0.05 33.54
CA GLN A 271 -35.83 0.41 34.95
C GLN A 271 -34.44 0.35 35.63
N LYS A 272 -33.81 1.44 36.11
CA LYS A 272 -34.18 2.59 36.98
C LYS A 272 -34.12 2.25 38.47
N THR A 273 -33.06 2.67 39.16
CA THR A 273 -33.09 3.15 40.56
C THR A 273 -31.92 4.09 40.88
N THR A 274 -32.28 5.16 41.58
CA THR A 274 -31.56 6.33 42.11
C THR A 274 -30.68 6.05 43.33
N THR A 275 -29.56 6.80 43.49
CA THR A 275 -29.23 7.59 44.71
C THR A 275 -28.03 8.55 44.51
N THR A 276 -28.31 9.84 44.76
CA THR A 276 -27.54 11.01 45.30
C THR A 276 -26.18 10.72 45.97
N ALA A 277 -25.11 11.54 46.01
CA ALA A 277 -24.76 12.95 45.79
C ALA A 277 -23.21 13.01 45.51
N THR A 278 -22.50 14.03 45.01
CA THR A 278 -22.48 15.47 45.29
C THR A 278 -21.64 16.17 44.20
N LYS A 279 -22.02 17.41 43.86
CA LYS A 279 -21.45 18.26 42.79
C LYS A 279 -20.07 18.84 43.13
N THR A 280 -19.16 18.83 42.16
CA THR A 280 -18.22 19.93 41.94
C THR A 280 -18.21 20.24 40.44
N THR A 281 -18.57 21.48 40.11
CA THR A 281 -18.88 21.97 38.77
C THR A 281 -17.62 22.38 38.01
N THR A 282 -17.33 21.67 36.93
CA THR A 282 -16.60 22.22 35.78
C THR A 282 -17.42 21.87 34.55
N ALA A 283 -17.87 22.89 33.82
CA ALA A 283 -18.73 22.75 32.65
C ALA A 283 -17.97 22.06 31.52
N ARG A 284 -17.98 20.72 31.55
CA ARG A 284 -17.63 19.87 30.43
C ARG A 284 -18.90 19.71 29.61
N THR A 285 -18.99 20.38 28.47
CA THR A 285 -20.03 20.14 27.47
C THR A 285 -19.94 18.68 27.04
N GLY A 286 -20.81 17.87 27.65
CA GLY A 286 -20.92 16.45 27.37
C GLY A 286 -21.57 16.23 26.02
N ARG A 287 -20.79 15.70 25.08
CA ARG A 287 -21.28 14.81 24.02
C ARG A 287 -20.40 13.55 24.11
N GLY A 288 -20.79 12.64 24.99
CA GLY A 288 -20.04 11.42 25.31
C GLY A 288 -20.53 10.22 24.51
N SER A 289 -19.57 9.58 23.83
CA SER A 289 -19.30 8.13 23.82
C SER A 289 -20.25 7.14 23.11
N LEU A 290 -20.60 7.41 21.85
CA LEU A 290 -20.94 6.37 20.85
C LEU A 290 -20.31 6.64 19.46
N GLU A 291 -19.46 7.65 19.33
CA GLU A 291 -18.84 8.08 18.07
C GLU A 291 -17.34 7.88 18.26
N GLN A 292 -16.73 6.75 17.88
CA GLN A 292 -16.21 6.53 16.53
C GLN A 292 -15.83 5.03 16.39
N GLU A 293 -16.79 4.20 15.96
CA GLU A 293 -16.58 2.76 15.71
C GLU A 293 -15.58 2.50 14.56
N VAL A 294 -15.47 3.46 13.62
CA VAL A 294 -14.62 3.38 12.42
C VAL A 294 -13.36 4.22 12.59
N TYR A 295 -12.20 3.62 12.42
CA TYR A 295 -10.93 4.33 12.32
C TYR A 295 -10.88 5.09 10.99
N CYS A 296 -10.63 6.40 11.03
CA CYS A 296 -10.58 7.20 9.82
C CYS A 296 -9.15 7.40 9.33
N SER A 297 -8.94 7.15 8.05
CA SER A 297 -7.78 7.59 7.28
C SER A 297 -8.15 8.84 6.45
N THR A 298 -7.26 9.28 5.56
CA THR A 298 -7.45 10.48 4.74
C THR A 298 -7.18 10.21 3.27
N ALA A 299 -8.03 10.72 2.38
CA ALA A 299 -7.73 10.88 0.96
C ALA A 299 -7.47 12.36 0.65
N ALA A 300 -6.48 12.67 -0.18
CA ALA A 300 -6.10 14.04 -0.51
C ALA A 300 -6.00 14.27 -2.03
N PHE A 301 -6.65 15.32 -2.52
CA PHE A 301 -6.39 15.88 -3.85
C PHE A 301 -5.21 16.84 -3.72
N VAL A 302 -4.06 16.48 -4.26
CA VAL A 302 -2.87 17.32 -4.29
C VAL A 302 -2.80 18.05 -5.61
N LYS A 303 -2.76 19.38 -5.57
CA LYS A 303 -2.86 20.28 -6.70
C LYS A 303 -1.57 21.00 -6.98
N ASP A 304 -1.17 21.02 -8.24
CA ASP A 304 -0.18 21.96 -8.74
C ASP A 304 -0.85 23.34 -8.99
N GLU A 305 -0.34 24.37 -8.33
CA GLU A 305 -0.94 25.70 -8.39
C GLU A 305 -0.69 26.44 -9.71
N GLU A 306 0.23 25.98 -10.55
CA GLU A 306 0.48 26.59 -11.85
C GLU A 306 -0.48 26.04 -12.92
N THR A 307 -0.50 24.72 -13.07
CA THR A 307 -1.31 24.00 -14.08
C THR A 307 -2.76 23.76 -13.64
N LYS A 308 -3.04 23.90 -12.34
CA LYS A 308 -4.32 23.56 -11.68
C LYS A 308 -4.72 22.09 -11.80
N ARG A 309 -3.82 21.23 -12.26
CA ARG A 309 -4.01 19.78 -12.28
C ARG A 309 -3.80 19.20 -10.89
N GLU A 310 -4.47 18.08 -10.65
CA GLU A 310 -4.47 17.37 -9.37
C GLU A 310 -4.22 15.88 -9.60
N PHE A 311 -3.66 15.23 -8.58
CA PHE A 311 -3.76 13.78 -8.40
C PHE A 311 -4.44 13.48 -7.07
N LEU A 312 -5.03 12.30 -6.98
CA LEU A 312 -5.72 11.84 -5.78
C LEU A 312 -4.86 10.79 -5.09
N PHE A 313 -4.55 11.01 -3.80
CA PHE A 313 -3.74 10.12 -3.00
C PHE A 313 -4.54 9.62 -1.80
N PHE A 314 -4.69 8.31 -1.69
CA PHE A 314 -5.37 7.67 -0.57
C PHE A 314 -4.37 7.22 0.50
N GLY A 315 -4.74 7.34 1.77
CA GLY A 315 -4.21 6.44 2.79
C GLY A 315 -4.96 5.11 2.76
N ASP A 316 -4.72 4.28 3.76
CA ASP A 316 -5.38 2.97 3.86
C ASP A 316 -6.89 3.14 3.91
N VAL A 317 -7.59 2.23 3.23
CA VAL A 317 -9.02 2.36 2.98
C VAL A 317 -9.69 1.00 2.99
N GLU A 318 -10.84 0.92 3.65
CA GLU A 318 -11.66 -0.28 3.65
C GLU A 318 -12.72 -0.21 2.54
N PRO A 319 -13.24 -1.37 2.08
CA PRO A 319 -14.35 -1.41 1.12
C PRO A 319 -15.56 -0.67 1.69
N VAL A 320 -16.39 -0.05 0.85
CA VAL A 320 -17.68 0.57 1.24
C VAL A 320 -18.40 -0.25 2.32
N SER A 321 -18.32 0.18 3.59
CA SER A 321 -18.85 -0.55 4.74
C SER A 321 -19.68 0.39 5.64
N GLY A 322 -20.95 0.57 5.26
CA GLY A 322 -21.93 1.26 6.11
C GLY A 322 -21.70 2.77 6.35
N THR A 323 -20.64 3.36 5.81
CA THR A 323 -20.39 4.81 5.83
C THR A 323 -20.38 5.40 4.42
N ASP A 324 -20.69 6.70 4.32
CA ASP A 324 -20.65 7.45 3.06
C ASP A 324 -19.29 8.16 2.84
N LEU A 325 -18.26 7.77 3.58
CA LEU A 325 -16.96 8.48 3.59
C LEU A 325 -16.25 8.37 2.22
N ASN A 326 -16.06 7.14 1.72
CA ASN A 326 -15.37 6.88 0.46
C ASN A 326 -16.13 7.49 -0.73
N HIS A 327 -17.46 7.32 -0.77
CA HIS A 327 -18.31 7.86 -1.83
C HIS A 327 -18.22 9.39 -1.96
N ARG A 328 -18.04 10.13 -0.86
CA ARG A 328 -17.82 11.59 -0.92
C ARG A 328 -16.53 11.98 -1.64
N VAL A 329 -15.50 11.14 -1.59
CA VAL A 329 -14.27 11.32 -2.37
C VAL A 329 -14.56 11.15 -3.86
N TRP A 330 -15.28 10.10 -4.22
CA TRP A 330 -15.66 9.82 -5.61
C TRP A 330 -16.57 10.88 -6.22
N ALA A 331 -17.55 11.36 -5.45
CA ALA A 331 -18.41 12.48 -5.85
C ALA A 331 -17.62 13.78 -6.11
N ALA A 332 -16.50 13.98 -5.42
CA ALA A 332 -15.58 15.11 -5.63
C ALA A 332 -14.59 14.87 -6.80
N ALA A 333 -14.20 13.63 -7.04
CA ALA A 333 -13.29 13.22 -8.12
C ALA A 333 -13.96 13.26 -9.50
N ALA A 334 -15.22 12.81 -9.60
CA ALA A 334 -15.95 12.69 -10.85
C ALA A 334 -15.94 13.95 -11.76
N PRO A 335 -16.27 15.17 -11.28
CA PRO A 335 -16.18 16.36 -12.12
C PRO A 335 -14.73 16.67 -12.56
N LYS A 336 -13.72 16.38 -11.72
CA LYS A 336 -12.31 16.65 -12.02
C LYS A 336 -11.78 15.74 -13.14
N ILE A 337 -12.28 14.50 -13.22
CA ILE A 337 -11.98 13.55 -14.30
C ILE A 337 -12.56 14.06 -15.62
N LEU A 338 -13.82 14.52 -15.61
CA LEU A 338 -14.45 15.09 -16.81
C LEU A 338 -13.75 16.36 -17.30
N ASP A 339 -13.32 17.21 -16.36
CA ASP A 339 -12.55 18.42 -16.66
C ASP A 339 -11.09 18.11 -17.06
N ARG A 340 -10.67 16.83 -17.04
CA ARG A 340 -9.29 16.37 -17.32
C ARG A 340 -8.24 17.06 -16.43
N THR A 341 -8.65 17.48 -15.24
CA THR A 341 -7.77 18.03 -14.20
C THR A 341 -7.24 16.94 -13.27
N LEU A 342 -7.94 15.81 -13.17
CA LEU A 342 -7.54 14.59 -12.46
C LEU A 342 -7.51 13.40 -13.43
N ASP A 343 -6.37 12.72 -13.53
CA ASP A 343 -6.20 11.50 -14.34
C ASP A 343 -5.36 10.43 -13.64
N THR A 344 -4.84 10.70 -12.44
CA THR A 344 -3.99 9.77 -11.69
C THR A 344 -4.49 9.64 -10.25
N ILE A 345 -4.69 8.41 -9.80
CA ILE A 345 -5.18 8.05 -8.46
C ILE A 345 -4.19 7.06 -7.84
N PHE A 346 -3.69 7.33 -6.65
CA PHE A 346 -2.91 6.39 -5.85
C PHE A 346 -3.84 5.74 -4.84
N LEU A 347 -4.01 4.42 -4.94
CA LEU A 347 -4.97 3.66 -4.14
C LEU A 347 -4.36 2.34 -3.69
N GLU A 348 -4.65 1.94 -2.45
CA GLU A 348 -4.15 0.68 -1.94
C GLU A 348 -4.88 -0.54 -2.53
N CYS A 349 -4.16 -1.65 -2.61
CA CYS A 349 -4.74 -2.98 -2.78
C CYS A 349 -3.87 -3.95 -1.99
N SER A 350 -4.14 -4.07 -0.69
CA SER A 350 -3.22 -4.75 0.23
C SER A 350 -3.10 -6.26 0.02
N TYR A 351 -4.16 -6.91 -0.44
CA TYR A 351 -4.25 -8.37 -0.47
C TYR A 351 -4.82 -8.90 -1.80
N PRO A 352 -4.44 -10.13 -2.23
CA PRO A 352 -5.08 -10.78 -3.37
C PRO A 352 -6.54 -11.15 -3.06
N SER A 353 -7.32 -11.48 -4.09
CA SER A 353 -8.74 -11.83 -3.98
C SER A 353 -9.02 -13.02 -3.06
N ALA A 354 -8.01 -13.88 -2.85
CA ALA A 354 -8.11 -15.03 -1.96
C ALA A 354 -8.23 -14.64 -0.47
N GLN A 355 -7.88 -13.41 -0.09
CA GLN A 355 -7.98 -12.95 1.29
C GLN A 355 -9.45 -12.81 1.71
N PRO A 356 -9.90 -13.50 2.77
CA PRO A 356 -11.26 -13.38 3.27
C PRO A 356 -11.58 -11.97 3.74
N ARG A 357 -12.83 -11.51 3.53
CA ARG A 357 -13.26 -10.14 3.84
C ARG A 357 -13.02 -9.75 5.30
N GLU A 358 -13.28 -10.67 6.22
CA GLU A 358 -13.10 -10.51 7.67
C GLU A 358 -11.64 -10.39 8.10
N LEU A 359 -10.69 -10.78 7.23
CA LEU A 359 -9.25 -10.68 7.46
C LEU A 359 -8.61 -9.55 6.64
N LEU A 360 -9.40 -8.66 6.04
CA LEU A 360 -8.88 -7.48 5.36
C LEU A 360 -8.43 -6.39 6.34
N PHE A 361 -8.95 -6.39 7.57
CA PHE A 361 -8.56 -5.44 8.63
C PHE A 361 -8.51 -3.97 8.18
N GLY A 362 -9.51 -3.54 7.41
CA GLY A 362 -9.62 -2.15 6.94
C GLY A 362 -8.92 -1.85 5.62
N HIS A 363 -8.61 -2.87 4.81
CA HIS A 363 -7.90 -2.74 3.54
C HIS A 363 -8.68 -3.29 2.34
N LEU A 364 -8.19 -3.05 1.12
CA LEU A 364 -8.78 -3.54 -0.12
C LEU A 364 -8.12 -4.83 -0.64
N SER A 365 -8.91 -5.57 -1.41
CA SER A 365 -8.45 -6.60 -2.36
C SER A 365 -9.05 -6.30 -3.75
N PRO A 366 -8.59 -6.93 -4.84
CA PRO A 366 -9.02 -6.60 -6.20
C PRO A 366 -10.54 -6.48 -6.40
N PRO A 367 -11.39 -7.39 -5.88
CA PRO A 367 -12.84 -7.28 -6.06
C PRO A 367 -13.41 -6.00 -5.43
N PHE A 368 -12.92 -5.63 -4.24
CA PHE A 368 -13.37 -4.46 -3.49
C PHE A 368 -12.81 -3.15 -4.06
N LEU A 369 -11.56 -3.16 -4.54
CA LEU A 369 -11.02 -2.03 -5.28
C LEU A 369 -11.88 -1.74 -6.51
N MET A 370 -12.25 -2.78 -7.26
CA MET A 370 -13.09 -2.62 -8.44
C MET A 370 -14.51 -2.16 -8.09
N GLU A 371 -15.06 -2.54 -6.93
CA GLU A 371 -16.32 -1.98 -6.43
C GLU A 371 -16.23 -0.46 -6.17
N GLU A 372 -15.13 0.03 -5.57
CA GLU A 372 -14.91 1.46 -5.40
C GLU A 372 -14.78 2.18 -6.76
N LEU A 373 -14.12 1.56 -7.74
CA LEU A 373 -14.01 2.13 -9.09
C LEU A 373 -15.34 2.13 -9.85
N ASP A 374 -16.22 1.16 -9.62
CA ASP A 374 -17.58 1.20 -10.16
C ASP A 374 -18.39 2.36 -9.58
N VAL A 375 -18.25 2.62 -8.27
CA VAL A 375 -18.87 3.80 -7.64
C VAL A 375 -18.36 5.09 -8.28
N LEU A 376 -17.05 5.20 -8.53
CA LEU A 376 -16.47 6.35 -9.23
C LEU A 376 -16.99 6.46 -10.68
N ALA A 377 -17.04 5.33 -11.41
CA ALA A 377 -17.56 5.28 -12.76
C ALA A 377 -19.03 5.75 -12.83
N ASP A 378 -19.85 5.35 -11.85
CA ASP A 378 -21.24 5.79 -11.74
C ASP A 378 -21.34 7.28 -11.41
N GLU A 379 -20.51 7.80 -10.51
CA GLU A 379 -20.45 9.25 -10.26
C GLU A 379 -20.06 10.03 -11.51
N VAL A 380 -19.11 9.53 -12.31
CA VAL A 380 -18.75 10.16 -13.60
C VAL A 380 -19.92 10.12 -14.59
N ARG A 381 -20.60 8.99 -14.75
CA ARG A 381 -21.78 8.87 -15.63
C ARG A 381 -22.90 9.81 -15.21
N LYS A 382 -23.20 9.90 -13.90
CA LYS A 382 -24.19 10.84 -13.35
C LYS A 382 -23.85 12.28 -13.71
N ARG A 383 -22.57 12.66 -13.63
CA ARG A 383 -22.10 14.01 -13.99
C ARG A 383 -22.16 14.28 -15.49
N GLN A 384 -21.81 13.31 -16.33
CA GLN A 384 -21.96 13.42 -17.79
C GLN A 384 -23.42 13.63 -18.18
N ALA A 385 -24.34 12.84 -17.62
CA ALA A 385 -25.78 12.96 -17.88
C ALA A 385 -26.32 14.33 -17.44
N ALA A 386 -25.89 14.82 -16.26
CA ALA A 386 -26.27 16.15 -15.78
C ALA A 386 -25.74 17.28 -16.68
N ALA A 387 -24.50 17.17 -17.17
CA ALA A 387 -23.91 18.14 -18.10
C ALA A 387 -24.62 18.14 -19.46
N ALA A 388 -24.93 16.96 -20.01
CA ALA A 388 -25.69 16.82 -21.24
C ALA A 388 -27.08 17.46 -21.11
N ALA A 389 -27.82 17.14 -20.04
CA ALA A 389 -29.13 17.73 -19.77
C ALA A 389 -29.09 19.26 -19.60
N ALA A 390 -28.00 19.81 -19.03
CA ALA A 390 -27.79 21.24 -18.95
C ALA A 390 -27.53 21.88 -20.32
N ALA A 391 -26.75 21.21 -21.19
CA ALA A 391 -26.49 21.66 -22.56
C ALA A 391 -27.75 21.66 -23.43
N THR A 392 -28.60 20.64 -23.32
CA THR A 392 -29.91 20.58 -24.01
C THR A 392 -30.79 21.78 -23.65
N ARG A 393 -30.82 22.17 -22.37
CA ARG A 393 -31.63 23.32 -21.90
C ARG A 393 -31.16 24.67 -22.46
N ILE A 394 -29.90 24.78 -22.86
CA ILE A 394 -29.30 26.01 -23.39
C ILE A 394 -29.35 26.02 -24.94
N GLY A 395 -29.90 24.98 -25.56
CA GLY A 395 -29.99 24.86 -27.02
C GLY A 395 -28.62 24.69 -27.70
N ALA A 396 -27.63 24.19 -26.96
CA ALA A 396 -26.23 24.07 -27.40
C ALA A 396 -25.86 22.66 -27.88
N GLN A 397 -26.84 21.77 -28.08
CA GLN A 397 -26.58 20.37 -28.42
C GLN A 397 -26.69 20.15 -29.94
N GLU A 398 -25.60 19.74 -30.57
CA GLU A 398 -25.63 19.10 -31.89
C GLU A 398 -26.19 17.67 -31.74
N GLU A 399 -26.98 17.20 -32.71
CA GLU A 399 -27.55 15.85 -32.72
C GLU A 399 -26.44 14.81 -32.52
N PRO A 400 -26.57 13.88 -31.56
CA PRO A 400 -25.56 12.84 -31.36
C PRO A 400 -25.48 11.96 -32.61
N ASP A 401 -24.25 11.68 -33.05
CA ASP A 401 -24.00 10.78 -34.19
C ASP A 401 -24.53 9.37 -33.86
N GLU A 402 -25.52 8.90 -34.62
CA GLU A 402 -26.16 7.59 -34.44
C GLU A 402 -25.14 6.48 -34.73
N GLY A 403 -24.39 6.08 -33.70
CA GLY A 403 -23.43 4.98 -33.79
C GLY A 403 -22.12 5.16 -33.02
N SER A 404 -21.85 6.34 -32.44
CA SER A 404 -20.63 6.50 -31.61
C SER A 404 -20.85 5.86 -30.24
N GLU A 405 -20.12 4.78 -29.94
CA GLU A 405 -20.09 4.18 -28.61
C GLU A 405 -19.53 5.20 -27.61
N MET A 406 -20.25 5.44 -26.51
CA MET A 406 -19.78 6.38 -25.48
C MET A 406 -18.46 5.86 -24.90
N PRO A 407 -17.44 6.72 -24.75
CA PRO A 407 -16.17 6.31 -24.16
C PRO A 407 -16.39 5.76 -22.75
N PRO A 408 -15.59 4.76 -22.32
CA PRO A 408 -15.65 4.27 -20.95
C PRO A 408 -15.52 5.41 -19.93
N PRO A 409 -16.27 5.37 -18.82
CA PRO A 409 -16.36 6.51 -17.89
C PRO A 409 -15.02 6.89 -17.25
N LEU A 410 -14.12 5.93 -17.08
CA LEU A 410 -12.78 6.14 -16.50
C LEU A 410 -11.68 6.13 -17.56
N GLU A 411 -12.02 6.29 -18.84
CA GLU A 411 -11.02 6.33 -19.91
C GLU A 411 -9.99 7.44 -19.67
N GLY A 412 -8.72 7.04 -19.64
CA GLY A 412 -7.59 7.93 -19.40
C GLY A 412 -7.26 8.15 -17.93
N VAL A 413 -7.96 7.49 -17.00
CA VAL A 413 -7.59 7.44 -15.58
C VAL A 413 -6.62 6.28 -15.34
N THR A 414 -5.51 6.56 -14.67
CA THR A 414 -4.56 5.55 -14.19
C THR A 414 -4.62 5.46 -12.68
N VAL A 415 -4.80 4.25 -12.15
CA VAL A 415 -4.72 3.93 -10.74
C VAL A 415 -3.36 3.30 -10.47
N VAL A 416 -2.54 4.00 -9.68
CA VAL A 416 -1.28 3.50 -9.16
C VAL A 416 -1.57 2.69 -7.90
N ILE A 417 -1.33 1.38 -7.97
CA ILE A 417 -1.56 0.45 -6.88
C ILE A 417 -0.38 0.49 -5.91
N MET A 418 -0.69 0.62 -4.63
CA MET A 418 0.29 0.70 -3.55
C MET A 418 -0.19 -0.05 -2.29
N HIS A 419 0.62 0.02 -1.23
CA HIS A 419 0.38 -0.59 0.09
C HIS A 419 0.13 -2.11 0.01
N ILE A 420 0.85 -2.82 -0.86
CA ILE A 420 0.70 -4.27 -0.98
C ILE A 420 1.39 -4.95 0.21
N LYS A 421 0.73 -5.90 0.87
CA LYS A 421 1.33 -6.70 1.94
C LYS A 421 1.97 -7.95 1.37
N ASP A 422 3.26 -8.13 1.65
CA ASP A 422 4.01 -9.28 1.16
C ASP A 422 3.52 -10.58 1.81
N GLU A 423 3.41 -11.66 1.03
CA GLU A 423 3.17 -13.01 1.53
C GLU A 423 4.51 -13.58 2.04
N LEU A 424 4.77 -13.43 3.34
CA LEU A 424 6.04 -13.86 3.94
C LEU A 424 6.06 -15.35 4.35
N TYR A 425 4.92 -16.03 4.28
CA TYR A 425 4.80 -17.44 4.61
C TYR A 425 4.33 -18.22 3.38
N PRO A 426 4.99 -19.33 3.01
CA PRO A 426 4.45 -20.20 1.97
C PRO A 426 3.12 -20.78 2.44
N THR A 427 2.05 -20.55 1.68
CA THR A 427 0.77 -21.20 1.90
C THR A 427 0.90 -22.71 1.66
N PRO A 428 0.49 -23.58 2.61
CA PRO A 428 0.57 -25.03 2.40
C PRO A 428 -0.32 -25.44 1.22
N ARG A 429 0.27 -26.11 0.21
CA ARG A 429 -0.47 -26.62 -0.95
C ARG A 429 -1.66 -27.48 -0.49
N PRO A 430 -2.88 -27.25 -0.98
CA PRO A 430 -3.96 -28.20 -0.76
C PRO A 430 -3.55 -29.55 -1.33
N ARG A 431 -3.58 -30.61 -0.52
CA ARG A 431 -3.28 -31.96 -0.99
C ARG A 431 -4.27 -32.30 -2.11
N PRO A 432 -3.81 -32.80 -3.27
CA PRO A 432 -4.72 -33.25 -4.30
C PRO A 432 -5.69 -34.27 -3.67
N PRO A 433 -6.98 -34.26 -4.05
CA PRO A 433 -7.93 -35.24 -3.57
C PRO A 433 -7.36 -36.64 -3.86
N PRO A 434 -7.46 -37.60 -2.93
CA PRO A 434 -6.93 -38.93 -3.14
C PRO A 434 -7.51 -39.47 -4.46
N SER A 435 -6.63 -39.80 -5.41
CA SER A 435 -7.03 -40.37 -6.68
C SER A 435 -7.87 -41.62 -6.39
N SER A 436 -9.11 -41.61 -6.86
CA SER A 436 -9.94 -42.80 -6.80
C SER A 436 -9.37 -43.79 -7.81
N LYS A 437 -8.41 -44.62 -7.38
CA LYS A 437 -8.05 -45.81 -8.15
C LYS A 437 -9.35 -46.58 -8.42
N PRO A 438 -9.65 -46.95 -9.68
CA PRO A 438 -10.86 -47.70 -9.98
C PRO A 438 -10.79 -49.01 -9.18
N GLN A 439 -11.75 -49.21 -8.29
CA GLN A 439 -11.82 -50.49 -7.56
C GLN A 439 -12.07 -51.60 -8.59
N PRO A 440 -11.32 -52.72 -8.52
CA PRO A 440 -11.58 -53.85 -9.40
C PRO A 440 -12.98 -54.38 -9.09
N VAL A 441 -13.79 -54.51 -10.14
CA VAL A 441 -15.14 -55.08 -10.08
C VAL A 441 -15.01 -56.52 -9.56
N ARG A 442 -15.39 -56.74 -8.30
CA ARG A 442 -15.52 -58.07 -7.72
C ARG A 442 -16.87 -58.64 -8.13
N LEU A 443 -16.87 -59.59 -9.07
CA LEU A 443 -17.99 -60.52 -9.24
C LEU A 443 -18.04 -61.40 -7.98
N GLU A 444 -19.02 -61.19 -7.11
CA GLU A 444 -19.37 -62.20 -6.10
C GLU A 444 -20.87 -62.51 -6.14
N THR A 445 -21.08 -63.82 -6.25
CA THR A 445 -22.30 -64.59 -6.41
C THR A 445 -23.26 -64.47 -5.24
N GLU A 446 -24.56 -64.48 -5.56
CA GLU A 446 -25.65 -64.61 -4.59
C GLU A 446 -25.46 -65.83 -3.67
N THR A 447 -25.52 -65.61 -2.35
CA THR A 447 -26.22 -66.52 -1.44
C THR A 447 -26.87 -65.73 -0.31
N ALA A 448 -28.15 -66.04 -0.08
CA ALA A 448 -29.02 -65.42 0.90
C ALA A 448 -28.86 -66.06 2.29
N ALA A 449 -28.91 -65.25 3.35
CA ALA A 449 -29.54 -65.61 4.64
C ALA A 449 -29.56 -64.40 5.59
N VAL A 450 -30.74 -63.81 5.82
CA VAL A 450 -31.62 -63.92 7.01
C VAL A 450 -31.30 -62.91 8.11
N ALA A 451 -32.33 -62.12 8.40
CA ALA A 451 -32.43 -61.05 9.38
C ALA A 451 -32.42 -61.54 10.85
N ALA A 452 -31.98 -60.65 11.74
CA ALA A 452 -32.57 -60.50 13.08
C ALA A 452 -32.39 -59.05 13.57
N ALA A 453 -33.48 -58.47 14.03
CA ALA A 453 -33.65 -57.10 14.46
C ALA A 453 -33.43 -56.93 15.98
N ASP A 454 -32.93 -55.74 16.36
CA ASP A 454 -33.34 -54.89 17.51
C ASP A 454 -33.24 -55.40 18.99
N PRO A 455 -33.37 -54.54 20.02
CA PRO A 455 -32.74 -53.22 20.23
C PRO A 455 -32.34 -52.93 21.71
N SER A 456 -31.75 -51.75 21.94
CA SER A 456 -31.99 -50.83 23.08
C SER A 456 -31.29 -50.97 24.45
N SER A 457 -31.18 -49.79 25.09
CA SER A 457 -30.97 -49.44 26.52
C SER A 457 -29.51 -49.31 26.99
N SER A 458 -28.97 -48.10 27.13
CA SER A 458 -29.12 -47.11 28.22
C SER A 458 -28.50 -47.55 29.54
N SER A 459 -27.46 -46.85 30.00
CA SER A 459 -27.48 -46.14 31.29
C SER A 459 -26.12 -45.53 31.63
N SER A 460 -26.22 -44.28 32.05
CA SER A 460 -25.29 -43.47 32.81
C SER A 460 -24.83 -44.15 34.12
N ASN A 461 -23.56 -43.95 34.52
CA ASN A 461 -23.32 -43.40 35.85
C ASN A 461 -21.93 -42.77 36.06
N SER A 462 -21.99 -41.55 36.59
CA SER A 462 -21.09 -40.80 37.45
C SER A 462 -19.78 -41.41 37.99
N GLY A 463 -18.73 -40.58 37.95
CA GLY A 463 -18.06 -40.14 39.19
C GLY A 463 -16.69 -40.76 39.53
N PRO A 464 -15.92 -40.11 40.43
CA PRO A 464 -14.74 -39.39 39.95
C PRO A 464 -13.43 -39.68 40.72
N ARG A 465 -12.35 -39.05 40.24
CA ARG A 465 -11.15 -38.57 40.98
C ARG A 465 -10.28 -39.63 41.68
N ARG A 466 -9.02 -39.73 41.23
CA ARG A 466 -7.84 -39.33 42.04
C ARG A 466 -6.53 -39.50 41.25
N SER A 467 -5.83 -38.38 41.04
CA SER A 467 -4.36 -38.31 40.99
C SER A 467 -3.81 -38.60 42.40
N PRO A 468 -2.54 -38.99 42.59
CA PRO A 468 -1.47 -37.98 42.49
C PRO A 468 -0.04 -38.47 42.11
N ARG A 469 0.78 -37.47 41.74
CA ARG A 469 2.23 -37.28 42.00
C ARG A 469 3.22 -38.19 41.28
N LEU A 470 4.03 -37.64 40.37
CA LEU A 470 5.32 -36.94 40.59
C LEU A 470 6.45 -37.89 41.04
N GLY A 471 7.38 -38.12 40.10
CA GLY A 471 8.68 -38.72 40.34
C GLY A 471 9.62 -38.37 39.20
N SER A 472 10.42 -37.33 39.41
CA SER A 472 11.55 -36.89 38.58
C SER A 472 12.72 -37.87 38.65
N ALA A 473 13.40 -38.13 37.52
CA ALA A 473 14.86 -38.25 37.46
C ALA A 473 15.35 -38.32 36.01
N GLN A 474 16.54 -37.76 35.82
CA GLN A 474 17.22 -37.41 34.58
C GLN A 474 18.03 -38.57 33.94
N PRO A 475 18.65 -38.35 32.74
CA PRO A 475 18.97 -39.40 31.78
C PRO A 475 20.42 -39.90 31.86
N SER A 476 20.69 -41.05 31.23
CA SER A 476 22.03 -41.59 31.01
C SER A 476 22.28 -41.92 29.53
N SER A 477 23.22 -41.16 28.99
CA SER A 477 24.20 -41.36 27.92
C SER A 477 24.44 -42.73 27.24
N LEU A 478 24.70 -42.61 25.92
CA LEU A 478 25.81 -43.16 25.11
C LEU A 478 25.94 -44.68 24.83
N ALA A 479 25.99 -45.01 23.53
CA ALA A 479 26.97 -45.87 22.82
C ALA A 479 26.32 -46.41 21.52
N SER A 480 26.68 -45.94 20.32
CA SER A 480 27.78 -46.39 19.44
C SER A 480 27.73 -47.88 19.03
N GLY A 481 27.55 -48.14 17.73
CA GLY A 481 27.80 -49.44 17.10
C GLY A 481 27.56 -49.38 15.58
N SER A 482 28.64 -49.48 14.80
CA SER A 482 28.65 -49.43 13.33
C SER A 482 28.77 -50.82 12.70
N LEU A 483 28.02 -51.03 11.60
CA LEU A 483 28.32 -51.84 10.37
C LEU A 483 28.42 -53.39 10.49
N PRO A 484 28.27 -54.20 9.39
CA PRO A 484 28.47 -53.85 7.96
C PRO A 484 27.52 -54.46 6.88
N THR A 485 27.53 -53.80 5.72
CA THR A 485 27.47 -54.25 4.30
C THR A 485 26.73 -55.52 3.85
N GLY A 486 25.85 -55.35 2.85
CA GLY A 486 25.50 -56.35 1.84
C GLY A 486 25.00 -55.63 0.59
N LYS A 487 25.71 -55.82 -0.54
CA LYS A 487 25.31 -55.41 -1.89
C LYS A 487 24.42 -56.51 -2.45
N ASP A 488 23.38 -56.15 -3.20
CA ASP A 488 22.89 -56.93 -4.34
C ASP A 488 22.29 -55.94 -5.36
N GLU A 489 22.69 -56.14 -6.60
CA GLU A 489 22.30 -55.45 -7.84
C GLU A 489 21.11 -56.23 -8.44
N ASP A 490 20.10 -55.54 -9.00
CA ASP A 490 19.14 -56.05 -9.99
C ASP A 490 18.43 -54.80 -10.57
N GLU A 491 18.76 -54.37 -11.79
CA GLU A 491 18.15 -54.72 -13.10
C GLU A 491 16.96 -53.83 -13.48
N ASP A 492 17.08 -53.25 -14.67
CA ASP A 492 16.28 -52.21 -15.28
C ASP A 492 14.84 -52.63 -15.61
N ALA A 493 13.88 -51.76 -15.33
CA ALA A 493 12.62 -51.69 -16.06
C ALA A 493 12.21 -50.22 -16.18
N GLU A 494 12.48 -49.64 -17.35
CA GLU A 494 12.01 -48.34 -17.79
C GLU A 494 10.46 -48.38 -17.90
N GLU A 495 9.76 -47.84 -16.91
CA GLU A 495 8.38 -47.37 -17.10
C GLU A 495 8.47 -45.89 -17.51
N GLU A 496 8.17 -45.62 -18.79
CA GLU A 496 7.90 -44.27 -19.30
C GLU A 496 6.66 -43.73 -18.58
N GLU A 497 6.85 -43.12 -17.41
CA GLU A 497 5.89 -42.15 -16.88
C GLU A 497 6.01 -40.90 -17.74
N ALA A 498 5.01 -40.69 -18.61
CA ALA A 498 4.79 -39.40 -19.23
C ALA A 498 4.53 -38.39 -18.11
N GLU A 499 5.57 -37.66 -17.73
CA GLU A 499 5.46 -36.41 -16.99
C GLU A 499 4.62 -35.47 -17.87
N GLU A 500 3.32 -35.39 -17.62
CA GLU A 500 2.56 -34.19 -17.95
C GLU A 500 3.21 -33.06 -17.15
N GLU A 501 4.15 -32.36 -17.79
CA GLU A 501 4.64 -31.06 -17.38
C GLU A 501 3.42 -30.12 -17.28
N GLY A 502 2.79 -30.10 -16.12
CA GLY A 502 1.94 -29.00 -15.72
C GLY A 502 2.85 -27.80 -15.56
N GLU A 503 2.87 -26.92 -16.55
CA GLU A 503 3.60 -25.65 -16.52
C GLU A 503 3.36 -24.95 -15.17
N ASP A 504 4.46 -24.71 -14.47
CA ASP A 504 4.54 -24.14 -13.14
C ASP A 504 3.87 -22.75 -13.06
N ASP A 505 2.65 -22.68 -12.53
CA ASP A 505 2.02 -21.42 -12.04
C ASP A 505 2.61 -20.97 -10.67
N ASP A 506 3.74 -21.54 -10.23
CA ASP A 506 4.20 -21.54 -8.84
C ASP A 506 5.17 -20.40 -8.43
N ASP A 507 5.57 -19.50 -9.35
CA ASP A 507 6.55 -18.42 -9.09
C ASP A 507 5.97 -16.99 -9.07
N GLU A 508 4.64 -16.82 -9.17
CA GLU A 508 4.03 -15.49 -9.20
C GLU A 508 4.09 -14.78 -7.83
N THR A 509 4.55 -13.52 -7.82
CA THR A 509 4.53 -12.67 -6.63
C THR A 509 3.12 -12.17 -6.29
N VAL A 510 2.87 -11.79 -5.03
CA VAL A 510 1.58 -11.21 -4.60
C VAL A 510 1.23 -9.98 -5.44
N GLN A 511 2.24 -9.18 -5.77
CA GLN A 511 2.14 -7.98 -6.60
C GLN A 511 1.61 -8.33 -8.01
N GLU A 512 2.26 -9.27 -8.69
CA GLU A 512 1.87 -9.73 -10.03
C GLU A 512 0.46 -10.33 -10.02
N ARG A 513 0.14 -11.12 -8.98
CA ARG A 513 -1.19 -11.69 -8.78
C ARG A 513 -2.27 -10.62 -8.69
N ILE A 514 -2.07 -9.60 -7.86
CA ILE A 514 -3.01 -8.48 -7.70
C ILE A 514 -3.20 -7.75 -9.03
N GLU A 515 -2.12 -7.46 -9.75
CA GLU A 515 -2.20 -6.81 -11.06
C GLU A 515 -2.97 -7.66 -12.08
N ARG A 516 -2.71 -8.97 -12.15
CA ARG A 516 -3.46 -9.87 -13.03
C ARG A 516 -4.96 -9.84 -12.69
N GLU A 517 -5.31 -10.04 -11.42
CA GLU A 517 -6.69 -10.09 -10.96
C GLU A 517 -7.43 -8.77 -11.24
N LEU A 518 -6.79 -7.62 -10.99
CA LEU A 518 -7.34 -6.30 -11.33
C LEU A 518 -7.60 -6.14 -12.83
N ASN A 519 -6.63 -6.52 -13.67
CA ASN A 519 -6.77 -6.44 -15.11
C ASN A 519 -7.83 -7.41 -15.66
N GLU A 520 -8.01 -8.58 -15.05
CA GLU A 520 -9.09 -9.52 -15.39
C GLU A 520 -10.47 -8.97 -15.04
N LEU A 521 -10.62 -8.39 -13.86
CA LEU A 521 -11.86 -7.75 -13.44
C LEU A 521 -12.19 -6.55 -14.32
N GLU A 522 -11.21 -5.72 -14.68
CA GLU A 522 -11.43 -4.58 -15.58
C GLU A 522 -11.85 -4.99 -16.99
N ARG A 523 -11.32 -6.09 -17.55
CA ARG A 523 -11.80 -6.61 -18.85
C ARG A 523 -13.30 -6.94 -18.83
N THR A 524 -13.81 -7.33 -17.67
CA THR A 524 -15.22 -7.66 -17.46
C THR A 524 -16.06 -6.42 -17.20
N ARG A 525 -15.58 -5.50 -16.36
CA ARG A 525 -16.32 -4.28 -15.96
C ARG A 525 -16.26 -3.16 -16.99
N ARG A 526 -15.22 -3.12 -17.82
CA ARG A 526 -15.01 -2.16 -18.93
C ARG A 526 -15.18 -0.71 -18.48
N THR A 527 -14.60 -0.35 -17.34
CA THR A 527 -14.65 1.03 -16.84
C THR A 527 -13.73 1.95 -17.64
N GLY A 528 -12.69 1.40 -18.29
CA GLY A 528 -11.65 2.11 -19.04
C GLY A 528 -10.44 2.53 -18.20
N VAL A 529 -10.42 2.17 -16.91
CA VAL A 529 -9.32 2.45 -15.99
C VAL A 529 -8.09 1.62 -16.35
N LYS A 530 -6.91 2.12 -15.98
CA LYS A 530 -5.63 1.41 -16.13
C LYS A 530 -4.92 1.29 -14.80
N PHE A 531 -4.15 0.22 -14.62
CA PHE A 531 -3.41 -0.02 -13.40
C PHE A 531 -1.89 0.09 -13.63
N LEU A 532 -1.18 0.63 -12.64
CA LEU A 532 0.28 0.60 -12.55
C LEU A 532 0.65 0.13 -11.14
N LEU A 533 1.43 -0.93 -11.01
CA LEU A 533 2.00 -1.31 -9.71
C LEU A 533 3.15 -0.38 -9.32
N ALA A 534 3.06 0.27 -8.15
CA ALA A 534 4.19 1.00 -7.60
C ALA A 534 5.27 0.03 -7.10
N GLN A 535 6.54 0.33 -7.39
CA GLN A 535 7.69 -0.42 -6.90
C GLN A 535 8.69 0.50 -6.19
N GLN A 536 9.40 -0.05 -5.21
CA GLN A 536 10.41 0.69 -4.47
C GLN A 536 11.54 1.19 -5.39
N GLY A 537 11.81 2.48 -5.37
CA GLY A 537 12.79 3.16 -6.23
C GLY A 537 12.23 3.59 -7.59
N MET A 538 10.97 3.30 -7.90
CA MET A 538 10.34 3.73 -9.15
C MET A 538 10.15 5.26 -9.17
N ARG A 539 10.40 5.86 -10.34
CA ARG A 539 10.05 7.26 -10.62
C ARG A 539 8.86 7.33 -11.57
N ILE A 540 7.78 7.96 -11.14
CA ILE A 540 6.52 8.06 -11.90
C ILE A 540 6.32 9.51 -12.33
N GLU A 541 6.27 9.76 -13.64
CA GLU A 541 5.94 11.06 -14.23
C GLU A 541 4.51 11.06 -14.79
N PHE A 542 3.65 12.00 -14.37
CA PHE A 542 2.20 11.99 -14.70
C PHE A 542 1.52 13.37 -14.73
#